data_AF-A0A8T4W543-F1
#
_entry.id   AF-A0A8T4W543-F1
#
_cell.length_a   1.000
_cell.length_b   1.000
_cell.length_c   1.000
_cell.angle_alpha   90.00
_cell.angle_beta   90.00
_cell.angle_gamma   90.00
#
_symmetry.space_group_name_H-M   'P 1'
#
loop_
_entity.id
_entity.type
_entity.pdbx_description
1 polymer ?
#
loop_
_entity_poly.entity_id
_entity_poly.type
_entity_poly.pdbx_seq_one_letter_code
_entity_poly.pdbx_strand_id
1 'polypeptide(L)'
;MCLSDHMSRRRKQYQSYHRLSPREYMYFPKGTIEMGKPGQFSRLELIHLICAIVVLTIGFSFALTQSSLLMMFLFQQGFDLAKLGFGLLLSFLGVLFAFIVHELTHKFMAQKYGLWSEFRMYPKGLLTSLLLSVTTGFVLAAPGAVMFRGEPRPFEQARIAVAGPSANIILAAILFVIYHLFFAGTTSSLSIAIGFIFVINAVLGFFNILPFGPLDGVLIYNWNKVMWLALFLSSLVLVSLIIRIIPILLIS
;
A
#
# COMPACT_ATOMS: atom_id res chain seq x y z
N MET A 1 -41.68 -31.81 11.22
CA MET A 1 -41.05 -31.75 9.88
C MET A 1 -41.61 -30.53 9.15
N CYS A 2 -40.86 -29.43 9.09
CA CYS A 2 -41.01 -28.27 8.17
C CYS A 2 -39.89 -27.30 8.54
N LEU A 3 -38.72 -27.49 7.92
CA LEU A 3 -38.23 -26.74 6.76
C LEU A 3 -37.81 -25.30 7.13
N SER A 4 -36.49 -25.17 7.21
CA SER A 4 -35.69 -23.98 7.37
C SER A 4 -35.95 -22.96 6.26
N ASP A 5 -36.37 -21.75 6.62
CA ASP A 5 -36.35 -20.62 5.70
C ASP A 5 -35.00 -19.90 5.81
N HIS A 6 -33.99 -20.46 5.14
CA HIS A 6 -32.71 -19.77 4.94
C HIS A 6 -32.90 -18.73 3.85
N MET A 7 -33.03 -17.48 4.27
CA MET A 7 -32.99 -16.26 3.44
C MET A 7 -31.71 -16.22 2.57
N SER A 8 -31.77 -16.88 1.42
CA SER A 8 -30.78 -16.78 0.34
C SER A 8 -30.98 -15.46 -0.42
N ARG A 9 -30.47 -14.36 0.16
CA ARG A 9 -30.33 -13.12 -0.60
C ARG A 9 -29.38 -13.37 -1.78
N ARG A 10 -29.94 -13.49 -2.98
CA ARG A 10 -29.21 -13.78 -4.24
C ARG A 10 -28.02 -12.86 -4.41
N ARG A 11 -26.88 -13.45 -4.75
CA ARG A 11 -25.63 -12.75 -5.08
C ARG A 11 -25.83 -11.95 -6.37
N LYS A 12 -25.27 -10.73 -6.44
CA LYS A 12 -25.41 -9.85 -7.61
C LYS A 12 -24.57 -10.41 -8.77
N GLN A 13 -25.24 -10.77 -9.85
CA GLN A 13 -24.62 -11.16 -11.11
C GLN A 13 -24.33 -9.89 -11.93
N TYR A 14 -23.06 -9.60 -12.22
CA TYR A 14 -22.69 -8.46 -13.08
C TYR A 14 -22.75 -8.87 -14.55
N GLN A 15 -23.72 -8.31 -15.28
CA GLN A 15 -23.96 -8.60 -16.69
C GLN A 15 -22.98 -7.89 -17.65
N SER A 16 -22.17 -6.93 -17.18
CA SER A 16 -21.36 -6.04 -18.03
C SER A 16 -20.07 -5.56 -17.34
N TYR A 17 -18.96 -5.53 -18.09
CA TYR A 17 -17.61 -5.13 -17.64
C TYR A 17 -17.50 -3.68 -17.14
N HIS A 18 -18.40 -2.79 -17.56
CA HIS A 18 -18.38 -1.37 -17.16
C HIS A 18 -18.82 -1.14 -15.70
N ARG A 19 -19.38 -2.15 -15.04
CA ARG A 19 -19.77 -2.08 -13.63
C ARG A 19 -18.68 -2.58 -12.68
N LEU A 20 -17.57 -3.07 -13.23
CA LEU A 20 -16.42 -3.54 -12.47
C LEU A 20 -15.55 -2.34 -12.10
N SER A 21 -15.06 -2.29 -10.86
CA SER A 21 -14.06 -1.32 -10.44
C SER A 21 -12.74 -1.52 -11.21
N PRO A 22 -11.86 -0.50 -11.32
CA PRO A 22 -10.52 -0.66 -11.91
C PRO A 22 -9.71 -1.83 -11.40
N ARG A 23 -9.89 -2.16 -10.13
CA ARG A 23 -9.28 -3.31 -9.47
C ARG A 23 -9.87 -4.64 -9.91
N GLU A 24 -11.08 -4.68 -10.46
CA GLU A 24 -11.69 -5.93 -10.90
C GLU A 24 -11.26 -6.26 -12.33
N TYR A 25 -11.11 -5.30 -13.26
CA TYR A 25 -10.74 -5.61 -14.65
C TYR A 25 -9.23 -5.68 -14.95
N MET A 26 -8.35 -5.42 -13.98
CA MET A 26 -6.89 -5.62 -14.13
C MET A 26 -6.53 -7.12 -14.24
N TYR A 27 -6.55 -7.65 -15.46
CA TYR A 27 -6.12 -9.00 -15.86
C TYR A 27 -6.77 -10.18 -15.09
N PHE A 28 -7.73 -10.79 -15.76
CA PHE A 28 -8.47 -11.95 -15.30
C PHE A 28 -7.88 -13.25 -15.86
N PRO A 29 -7.39 -14.19 -15.02
CA PRO A 29 -7.06 -15.53 -15.52
C PRO A 29 -8.34 -16.24 -16.01
N LYS A 30 -8.31 -16.84 -17.20
CA LYS A 30 -9.41 -17.68 -17.74
C LYS A 30 -9.36 -19.07 -17.08
N GLY A 31 -10.50 -19.60 -16.61
CA GLY A 31 -10.63 -20.97 -16.08
C GLY A 31 -11.47 -21.08 -14.79
N THR A 32 -11.82 -22.32 -14.41
CA THR A 32 -12.38 -22.66 -13.08
C THR A 32 -11.28 -22.45 -12.04
N ILE A 33 -11.55 -21.59 -11.06
CA ILE A 33 -10.54 -21.21 -10.08
C ILE A 33 -10.63 -22.19 -8.92
N GLU A 34 -9.63 -23.04 -8.79
CA GLU A 34 -9.43 -23.75 -7.54
C GLU A 34 -9.06 -22.73 -6.47
N MET A 35 -9.84 -22.72 -5.39
CA MET A 35 -9.54 -21.89 -4.23
C MET A 35 -8.26 -22.43 -3.61
N GLY A 36 -7.13 -21.77 -3.87
CA GLY A 36 -5.88 -22.06 -3.15
C GLY A 36 -6.11 -21.97 -1.65
N LYS A 37 -5.40 -22.79 -0.87
CA LYS A 37 -5.46 -22.70 0.60
C LYS A 37 -5.07 -21.28 1.03
N PRO A 38 -5.64 -20.74 2.13
CA PRO A 38 -5.21 -19.46 2.68
C PRO A 38 -3.68 -19.41 2.82
N GLY A 39 -3.06 -18.31 2.40
CA GLY A 39 -1.60 -18.14 2.42
C GLY A 39 -0.82 -18.69 1.22
N GLN A 40 -1.46 -19.37 0.26
CA GLN A 40 -0.75 -19.82 -0.94
C GLN A 40 -0.46 -18.66 -1.90
N PHE A 41 0.75 -18.64 -2.46
CA PHE A 41 1.19 -17.67 -3.47
C PHE A 41 1.43 -18.37 -4.80
N SER A 42 0.88 -17.80 -5.88
CA SER A 42 1.24 -18.27 -7.22
C SER A 42 2.63 -17.75 -7.60
N ARG A 43 3.34 -18.48 -8.46
CA ARG A 43 4.65 -18.01 -8.98
C ARG A 43 4.53 -16.64 -9.63
N LEU A 44 3.44 -16.40 -10.34
CA LEU A 44 3.17 -15.13 -11.01
C LEU A 44 2.93 -13.99 -10.00
N GLU A 45 2.18 -14.25 -8.93
CA GLU A 45 1.99 -13.29 -7.84
C GLU A 45 3.31 -12.92 -7.17
N LEU A 46 4.16 -13.91 -6.88
CA LEU A 46 5.47 -13.67 -6.28
C LEU A 46 6.36 -12.81 -7.20
N ILE A 47 6.38 -13.10 -8.51
CA ILE A 47 7.10 -12.29 -9.49
C ILE A 47 6.58 -10.85 -9.47
N HIS A 48 5.26 -10.65 -9.50
CA HIS A 48 4.66 -9.32 -9.48
C HIS A 48 4.97 -8.55 -8.20
N LEU A 49 4.93 -9.20 -7.03
CA LEU A 49 5.31 -8.59 -5.76
C LEU A 49 6.78 -8.18 -5.77
N ILE A 50 7.68 -9.05 -6.23
CA ILE A 50 9.12 -8.74 -6.32
C ILE A 50 9.36 -7.57 -7.29
N CYS A 51 8.73 -7.56 -8.46
CA CYS A 51 8.83 -6.45 -9.41
C CYS A 51 8.37 -5.14 -8.78
N ALA A 52 7.24 -5.14 -8.08
CA ALA A 52 6.74 -3.95 -7.39
C ALA A 52 7.69 -3.48 -6.28
N ILE A 53 8.21 -4.40 -5.45
CA ILE A 53 9.18 -4.07 -4.39
C ILE A 53 10.42 -3.43 -5.00
N VAL A 54 11.02 -4.02 -6.03
CA VAL A 54 12.25 -3.51 -6.66
C VAL A 54 12.03 -2.11 -7.23
N VAL A 55 10.96 -1.93 -8.02
CA VAL A 55 10.68 -0.65 -8.67
C VAL A 55 10.36 0.44 -7.65
N LEU A 56 9.54 0.15 -6.65
CA LEU A 56 9.23 1.12 -5.59
C LEU A 56 10.47 1.43 -4.74
N THR A 57 11.31 0.44 -4.45
CA THR A 57 12.57 0.64 -3.70
C THR A 57 13.48 1.62 -4.42
N ILE A 58 13.63 1.48 -5.73
CA ILE A 58 14.41 2.42 -6.55
C ILE A 58 13.73 3.79 -6.55
N GLY A 59 12.41 3.86 -6.76
CA GLY A 59 11.73 5.15 -6.80
C GLY A 59 11.80 5.92 -5.47
N PHE A 60 11.56 5.25 -4.34
CA PHE A 60 11.67 5.86 -3.03
C PHE A 60 13.11 6.24 -2.66
N SER A 61 14.13 5.52 -3.16
CA SER A 61 15.52 5.88 -2.86
C SER A 61 15.90 7.21 -3.51
N PHE A 62 15.54 7.41 -4.78
CA PHE A 62 15.76 8.69 -5.47
C PHE A 62 15.02 9.86 -4.82
N ALA A 63 13.81 9.62 -4.31
CA ALA A 63 13.03 10.62 -3.59
C ALA A 63 13.65 10.97 -2.24
N LEU A 64 14.07 9.97 -1.47
CA LEU A 64 14.66 10.13 -0.14
C LEU A 64 16.00 10.85 -0.20
N THR A 65 16.89 10.44 -1.10
CA THR A 65 18.26 10.97 -1.19
C THR A 65 18.36 12.26 -2.01
N GLN A 66 17.23 12.77 -2.50
CA GLN A 66 17.14 13.94 -3.38
C GLN A 66 18.04 13.81 -4.63
N SER A 67 18.31 12.59 -5.08
CA SER A 67 19.21 12.30 -6.21
C SER A 67 18.51 12.26 -7.57
N SER A 68 17.29 12.81 -7.65
CA SER A 68 16.56 12.93 -8.91
C SER A 68 17.15 14.01 -9.81
N LEU A 69 16.94 13.90 -11.12
CA LEU A 69 17.53 14.82 -12.11
C LEU A 69 17.15 16.29 -11.83
N LEU A 70 15.88 16.55 -11.51
CA LEU A 70 15.40 17.88 -11.18
C LEU A 70 16.06 18.42 -9.91
N MET A 71 16.16 17.61 -8.86
CA MET A 71 16.76 18.05 -7.59
C MET A 71 18.26 18.31 -7.74
N MET A 72 18.98 17.45 -8.47
CA MET A 72 20.39 17.67 -8.82
C MET A 72 20.58 18.99 -9.58
N PHE A 73 19.68 19.29 -10.53
CA PHE A 73 19.72 20.54 -11.29
C PHE A 73 19.42 21.76 -10.40
N LEU A 74 18.36 21.71 -9.59
CA LEU A 74 17.91 22.83 -8.75
C LEU A 74 18.90 23.16 -7.63
N PHE A 75 19.50 22.14 -7.00
CA PHE A 75 20.43 22.32 -5.89
C PHE A 75 21.91 22.29 -6.30
N GLN A 76 22.19 22.17 -7.60
CA GLN A 76 23.55 22.06 -8.15
C GLN A 76 24.40 20.98 -7.47
N GLN A 77 23.78 19.84 -7.15
CA GLN A 77 24.43 18.73 -6.46
C GLN A 77 24.87 17.65 -7.45
N GLY A 78 26.04 17.06 -7.17
CA GLY A 78 26.53 15.88 -7.89
C GLY A 78 25.77 14.60 -7.50
N PHE A 79 25.94 13.56 -8.31
CA PHE A 79 25.39 12.24 -8.00
C PHE A 79 26.28 11.51 -6.99
N ASP A 80 25.73 11.16 -5.84
CA ASP A 80 26.43 10.46 -4.76
C ASP A 80 25.94 9.01 -4.65
N LEU A 81 26.80 8.08 -5.05
CA LEU A 81 26.50 6.65 -5.08
C LEU A 81 26.37 6.06 -3.66
N ALA A 82 27.10 6.60 -2.68
CA ALA A 82 27.03 6.12 -1.30
C ALA A 82 25.71 6.52 -0.65
N LYS A 83 25.27 7.77 -0.86
CA LYS A 83 23.94 8.24 -0.42
C LYS A 83 22.83 7.42 -1.06
N LEU A 84 22.90 7.17 -2.37
CA LEU A 84 21.90 6.35 -3.05
C LEU A 84 21.87 4.91 -2.51
N GLY A 85 23.04 4.32 -2.24
CA GLY A 85 23.14 2.99 -1.63
C GLY A 85 22.46 2.90 -0.26
N PHE A 86 22.66 3.89 0.60
CA PHE A 86 21.96 4.00 1.88
C PHE A 86 20.44 4.19 1.69
N GLY A 87 20.05 5.07 0.75
CA GLY A 87 18.65 5.30 0.39
C GLY A 87 17.94 4.05 -0.13
N LEU A 88 18.63 3.19 -0.90
CA LEU A 88 18.10 1.92 -1.37
C LEU A 88 17.82 0.96 -0.21
N LEU A 89 18.73 0.85 0.76
CA LEU A 89 18.53 0.00 1.94
C LEU A 89 17.32 0.47 2.75
N LEU A 90 17.24 1.76 3.05
CA LEU A 90 16.10 2.33 3.79
C LEU A 90 14.78 2.19 3.02
N SER A 91 14.80 2.47 1.72
CA SER A 91 13.63 2.35 0.85
C SER A 91 13.15 0.91 0.74
N PHE A 92 14.06 -0.05 0.67
CA PHE A 92 13.72 -1.47 0.67
C PHE A 92 12.98 -1.84 1.96
N LEU A 93 13.49 -1.44 3.13
CA LEU A 93 12.83 -1.69 4.41
C LEU A 93 11.46 -1.00 4.48
N GLY A 94 11.38 0.27 4.10
CA GLY A 94 10.13 1.04 4.09
C GLY A 94 9.06 0.39 3.20
N VAL A 95 9.42 0.02 1.96
CA VAL A 95 8.52 -0.65 1.02
C VAL A 95 8.15 -2.05 1.51
N LEU A 96 9.09 -2.82 2.04
CA LEU A 96 8.82 -4.16 2.57
C LEU A 96 7.80 -4.11 3.70
N PHE A 97 7.92 -3.17 4.65
CA PHE A 97 7.01 -3.10 5.78
C PHE A 97 5.71 -2.37 5.48
N ALA A 98 5.70 -1.38 4.56
CA ALA A 98 4.47 -0.66 4.23
C ALA A 98 3.67 -1.36 3.13
N PHE A 99 4.28 -1.56 1.96
CA PHE A 99 3.56 -2.06 0.79
C PHE A 99 3.19 -3.55 0.93
N ILE A 100 4.12 -4.42 1.37
CA ILE A 100 3.81 -5.85 1.46
C ILE A 100 2.80 -6.13 2.56
N VAL A 101 2.94 -5.50 3.73
CA VAL A 101 1.95 -5.66 4.80
C VAL A 101 0.57 -5.18 4.34
N HIS A 102 0.49 -4.04 3.65
CA HIS A 102 -0.76 -3.53 3.07
C HIS A 102 -1.43 -4.53 2.12
N GLU A 103 -0.72 -4.97 1.08
CA GLU A 103 -1.28 -5.87 0.06
C GLU A 103 -1.58 -7.27 0.60
N LEU A 104 -0.71 -7.82 1.45
CA LEU A 104 -0.96 -9.13 2.06
C LEU A 104 -2.16 -9.09 2.99
N THR A 105 -2.40 -7.98 3.68
CA THR A 105 -3.57 -7.85 4.54
C THR A 105 -4.87 -7.83 3.71
N HIS A 106 -4.89 -7.17 2.54
CA HIS A 106 -6.00 -7.29 1.60
C HIS A 106 -6.24 -8.74 1.17
N LYS A 107 -5.16 -9.44 0.76
CA LYS A 107 -5.20 -10.84 0.34
C LYS A 107 -5.77 -11.74 1.43
N PHE A 108 -5.20 -11.70 2.62
CA PHE A 108 -5.62 -12.57 3.73
C PHE A 108 -7.05 -12.24 4.19
N MET A 109 -7.47 -10.98 4.14
CA MET A 109 -8.85 -10.61 4.44
C MET A 109 -9.82 -11.17 3.39
N ALA A 110 -9.46 -11.16 2.10
CA ALA A 110 -10.27 -11.77 1.05
C ALA A 110 -10.35 -13.30 1.22
N GLN A 111 -9.22 -13.96 1.49
CA GLN A 111 -9.17 -15.41 1.74
C GLN A 111 -9.97 -15.83 2.98
N LYS A 112 -10.01 -14.99 4.03
CA LYS A 112 -10.85 -15.21 5.21
C LYS A 112 -12.34 -15.27 4.87
N TYR A 113 -12.77 -14.54 3.83
CA TYR A 113 -14.14 -14.62 3.32
C TYR A 113 -14.37 -15.78 2.34
N GLY A 114 -13.38 -16.66 2.17
CA GLY A 114 -13.45 -17.73 1.19
C GLY A 114 -13.49 -17.19 -0.23
N LEU A 115 -12.74 -16.12 -0.52
CA LEU A 115 -12.52 -15.61 -1.87
C LEU A 115 -11.14 -16.05 -2.35
N TRP A 116 -11.01 -16.36 -3.64
CA TRP A 116 -9.70 -16.44 -4.26
C TRP A 116 -9.11 -15.04 -4.33
N SER A 117 -7.81 -14.88 -4.08
CA SER A 117 -7.16 -13.58 -4.21
C SER A 117 -5.67 -13.67 -4.52
N GLU A 118 -5.18 -12.81 -5.42
CA GLU A 118 -3.76 -12.69 -5.78
C GLU A 118 -3.38 -11.24 -6.13
N PHE A 119 -2.18 -10.83 -5.73
CA PHE A 119 -1.61 -9.55 -6.17
C PHE A 119 -1.26 -9.56 -7.67
N ARG A 120 -1.68 -8.50 -8.38
CA ARG A 120 -1.30 -8.23 -9.78
C ARG A 120 -0.67 -6.86 -9.89
N MET A 121 0.55 -6.82 -10.42
CA MET A 121 1.22 -5.55 -10.68
C MET A 121 0.54 -4.79 -11.82
N TYR A 122 0.65 -3.47 -11.79
CA TYR A 122 0.25 -2.59 -12.88
C TYR A 122 1.51 -2.02 -13.56
N PRO A 123 2.00 -2.60 -14.68
CA PRO A 123 3.31 -2.26 -15.24
C PRO A 123 3.44 -0.78 -15.63
N LYS A 124 2.38 -0.19 -16.19
CA LYS A 124 2.37 1.24 -16.55
C LYS A 124 2.50 2.12 -15.31
N GLY A 125 1.78 1.80 -14.24
CA GLY A 125 1.86 2.52 -12.97
C GLY A 125 3.24 2.43 -12.33
N LEU A 126 3.85 1.23 -12.34
CA LEU A 126 5.23 1.03 -11.88
C LEU A 126 6.24 1.83 -12.71
N LEU A 127 6.11 1.81 -14.04
CA LEU A 127 6.96 2.60 -14.93
C LEU A 127 6.79 4.10 -14.67
N THR A 128 5.56 4.60 -14.53
CA THR A 128 5.29 6.00 -14.18
C THR A 128 5.87 6.36 -12.81
N SER A 129 5.74 5.48 -11.82
CA SER A 129 6.31 5.66 -10.47
C SER A 129 7.84 5.85 -10.56
N LEU A 130 8.50 5.00 -11.34
CA LEU A 130 9.95 5.04 -11.53
C LEU A 130 10.41 6.28 -12.29
N LEU A 131 9.76 6.60 -13.41
CA LEU A 131 10.12 7.78 -14.21
C LEU A 131 9.93 9.06 -13.41
N LEU A 132 8.80 9.20 -12.72
CA LEU A 132 8.50 10.39 -11.93
C LEU A 132 9.49 10.57 -10.78
N SER A 133 9.83 9.48 -10.08
CA SER A 133 10.77 9.54 -8.95
C SER A 133 12.20 9.84 -9.40
N VAL A 134 12.70 9.21 -10.46
CA VAL A 134 14.05 9.48 -10.98
C VAL A 134 14.16 10.88 -11.59
N THR A 135 13.11 11.38 -12.23
CA THR A 135 13.16 12.72 -12.87
C THR A 135 12.89 13.85 -11.89
N THR A 136 11.90 13.72 -11.00
CA THR A 136 11.42 14.82 -10.14
C THR A 136 11.69 14.62 -8.64
N GLY A 137 11.97 13.39 -8.21
CA GLY A 137 12.07 13.05 -6.79
C GLY A 137 10.72 12.81 -6.13
N PHE A 138 9.61 12.87 -6.88
CA PHE A 138 8.27 12.58 -6.36
C PHE A 138 7.83 11.15 -6.69
N VAL A 139 7.30 10.43 -5.71
CA VAL A 139 6.84 9.04 -5.87
C VAL A 139 5.32 8.99 -5.90
N LEU A 140 4.76 8.76 -7.08
CA LEU A 140 3.35 8.36 -7.23
C LEU A 140 3.26 6.83 -7.24
N ALA A 141 3.14 6.21 -6.07
CA ALA A 141 3.11 4.74 -5.96
C ALA A 141 1.83 4.15 -6.56
N ALA A 142 1.95 3.56 -7.76
CA ALA A 142 0.87 2.82 -8.42
C ALA A 142 1.29 1.38 -8.73
N PRO A 143 1.52 0.54 -7.70
CA PRO A 143 2.16 -0.76 -7.88
C PRO A 143 1.28 -1.81 -8.53
N GLY A 144 -0.02 -1.79 -8.27
CA GLY A 144 -0.94 -2.86 -8.64
C GLY A 144 -2.13 -2.91 -7.70
N ALA A 145 -2.80 -4.07 -7.67
CA ALA A 145 -3.88 -4.34 -6.73
C ALA A 145 -3.99 -5.84 -6.45
N VAL A 146 -4.52 -6.19 -5.27
CA VAL A 146 -5.02 -7.55 -5.00
C VAL A 146 -6.34 -7.76 -5.72
N MET A 147 -6.31 -8.68 -6.69
CA MET A 147 -7.48 -9.16 -7.39
C MET A 147 -8.16 -10.22 -6.53
N PHE A 148 -9.48 -10.21 -6.41
CA PHE A 148 -10.23 -11.27 -5.73
C PHE A 148 -11.47 -11.71 -6.50
N ARG A 149 -11.90 -12.97 -6.29
CA ARG A 149 -13.04 -13.59 -6.97
C ARG A 149 -13.84 -14.47 -6.01
N GLY A 150 -15.16 -14.51 -6.20
CA GLY A 150 -16.10 -15.28 -5.36
C GLY A 150 -17.39 -14.54 -5.00
N GLU A 151 -17.74 -13.47 -5.74
CA GLU A 151 -18.94 -12.65 -5.53
C GLU A 151 -19.07 -12.10 -4.10
N PRO A 152 -18.13 -11.24 -3.66
CA PRO A 152 -18.15 -10.69 -2.32
C PRO A 152 -19.41 -9.86 -2.08
N ARG A 153 -19.96 -9.97 -0.87
CA ARG A 153 -21.00 -9.08 -0.38
C ARG A 153 -20.41 -7.67 -0.24
N PRO A 154 -21.21 -6.59 -0.39
CA PRO A 154 -20.69 -5.23 -0.31
C PRO A 154 -19.91 -4.92 0.98
N PHE A 155 -20.34 -5.47 2.12
CA PHE A 155 -19.62 -5.29 3.38
C PHE A 155 -18.30 -6.08 3.46
N GLU A 156 -18.18 -7.21 2.74
CA GLU A 156 -16.93 -7.98 2.66
C GLU A 156 -15.91 -7.22 1.83
N GLN A 157 -16.33 -6.69 0.67
CA GLN A 157 -15.51 -5.84 -0.17
C GLN A 157 -15.03 -4.60 0.59
N ALA A 158 -15.91 -3.94 1.35
CA ALA A 158 -15.54 -2.80 2.18
C ALA A 158 -14.55 -3.19 3.29
N ARG A 159 -14.75 -4.32 3.98
CA ARG A 159 -13.81 -4.79 5.01
C ARG A 159 -12.46 -5.21 4.45
N ILE A 160 -12.42 -5.78 3.25
CA ILE A 160 -11.18 -6.02 2.51
C ILE A 160 -10.48 -4.70 2.24
N ALA A 161 -11.19 -3.68 1.74
CA ALA A 161 -10.63 -2.34 1.50
C ALA A 161 -10.13 -1.65 2.78
N VAL A 162 -10.82 -1.82 3.91
CA VAL A 162 -10.36 -1.32 5.22
C VAL A 162 -9.05 -1.98 5.67
N ALA A 163 -8.82 -3.24 5.30
CA ALA A 163 -7.76 -4.07 5.88
C ALA A 163 -6.35 -3.53 5.59
N GLY A 164 -6.05 -3.18 4.34
CA GLY A 164 -4.74 -2.63 3.95
C GLY A 164 -4.39 -1.32 4.67
N PRO A 165 -5.19 -0.25 4.53
CA PRO A 165 -4.94 1.01 5.20
C PRO A 165 -4.89 0.89 6.73
N SER A 166 -5.70 0.01 7.32
CA SER A 166 -5.66 -0.23 8.78
C SER A 166 -4.33 -0.83 9.21
N ALA A 167 -3.77 -1.77 8.43
CA ALA A 167 -2.48 -2.36 8.74
C ALA A 167 -1.37 -1.29 8.74
N ASN A 168 -1.37 -0.40 7.76
CA ASN A 168 -0.41 0.70 7.68
C ASN A 168 -0.58 1.70 8.84
N ILE A 169 -1.81 2.09 9.19
CA ILE A 169 -2.09 2.98 10.33
C ILE A 169 -1.59 2.34 11.63
N ILE A 170 -1.92 1.07 11.87
CA ILE A 170 -1.53 0.36 13.10
C ILE A 170 -0.01 0.26 13.19
N LEU A 171 0.64 -0.15 12.10
CA LEU A 171 2.10 -0.28 12.07
C LEU A 171 2.79 1.08 12.26
N ALA A 172 2.30 2.13 11.60
CA ALA A 172 2.79 3.50 11.81
C ALA A 172 2.61 3.95 13.27
N ALA A 173 1.45 3.71 13.88
CA ALA A 173 1.21 4.07 15.28
C ALA A 173 2.20 3.36 16.23
N ILE A 174 2.41 2.06 16.05
CA ILE A 174 3.37 1.27 16.84
C ILE A 174 4.79 1.82 16.66
N LEU A 175 5.22 2.03 15.42
CA LEU A 175 6.56 2.52 15.12
C LEU A 175 6.79 3.95 15.63
N PHE A 176 5.77 4.81 15.58
CA PHE A 176 5.85 6.15 16.16
C PHE A 176 6.06 6.09 17.68
N VAL A 177 5.30 5.25 18.38
CA VAL A 177 5.45 5.07 19.84
C VAL A 177 6.85 4.55 20.18
N ILE A 178 7.33 3.53 19.45
CA ILE A 178 8.69 3.00 19.63
C ILE A 178 9.74 4.09 19.37
N TYR A 179 9.60 4.83 18.26
CA TYR A 179 10.51 5.92 17.92
C TYR A 179 10.55 6.98 19.02
N HIS A 180 9.38 7.41 19.49
CA HIS A 180 9.29 8.48 20.47
C HIS A 180 9.86 8.09 21.84
N LEU A 181 9.64 6.85 22.28
CA LEU A 181 10.09 6.37 23.59
C LEU A 181 11.59 6.07 23.64
N PHE A 182 12.17 5.56 22.55
CA PHE A 182 13.53 5.02 22.57
C PHE A 182 14.54 5.80 21.73
N PHE A 183 14.08 6.62 20.78
CA PHE A 183 14.95 7.19 19.74
C PHE A 183 14.76 8.70 19.52
N ALA A 184 13.84 9.35 20.23
CA ALA A 184 13.59 10.78 20.09
C ALA A 184 14.87 11.60 20.31
N GLY A 185 15.23 12.42 19.33
CA GLY A 185 16.44 13.27 19.38
C GLY A 185 17.76 12.55 19.06
N THR A 186 17.71 11.26 18.70
CA THR A 186 18.90 10.51 18.28
C THR A 186 19.02 10.45 16.75
N THR A 187 20.23 10.28 16.24
CA THR A 187 20.56 10.15 14.79
C THR A 187 21.19 8.80 14.46
N SER A 188 20.93 7.78 15.28
CA SER A 188 21.43 6.42 15.03
C SER A 188 20.81 5.82 13.76
N SER A 189 21.52 4.90 13.08
CA SER A 189 20.99 4.22 11.88
C SER A 189 19.66 3.51 12.14
N LEU A 190 19.46 2.98 13.36
CA LEU A 190 18.21 2.35 13.75
C LEU A 190 17.07 3.36 13.92
N SER A 191 17.34 4.53 14.52
CA SER A 191 16.36 5.62 14.61
C SER A 191 15.90 6.10 13.23
N ILE A 192 16.84 6.25 12.29
CA ILE A 192 16.56 6.64 10.90
C ILE A 192 15.71 5.58 10.22
N ALA A 193 16.06 4.29 10.36
CA ALA A 193 15.29 3.20 9.77
C ALA A 193 13.86 3.13 10.31
N ILE A 194 13.67 3.17 11.63
CA ILE A 194 12.34 3.14 12.27
C ILE A 194 11.52 4.37 11.86
N GLY A 195 12.14 5.56 11.91
CA GLY A 195 11.49 6.81 11.52
C GLY A 195 11.05 6.78 10.06
N PHE A 196 11.89 6.28 9.15
CA PHE A 196 11.56 6.17 7.74
C PHE A 196 10.44 5.14 7.49
N ILE A 197 10.48 3.96 8.10
CA ILE A 197 9.40 2.96 7.97
C ILE A 197 8.07 3.53 8.49
N PHE A 198 8.10 4.28 9.60
CA PHE A 198 6.93 5.01 10.09
C PHE A 198 6.39 5.98 9.03
N VAL A 199 7.25 6.83 8.44
CA VAL A 199 6.85 7.81 7.43
C VAL A 199 6.16 7.14 6.25
N ILE A 200 6.76 6.09 5.68
CA ILE A 200 6.17 5.40 4.52
C ILE A 200 4.82 4.76 4.88
N ASN A 201 4.68 4.13 6.05
CA ASN A 201 3.41 3.56 6.49
C ASN A 201 2.33 4.64 6.71
N ALA A 202 2.67 5.73 7.38
CA ALA A 202 1.74 6.82 7.64
C ALA A 202 1.24 7.45 6.33
N VAL A 203 2.15 7.73 5.40
CA VAL A 203 1.86 8.29 4.08
C VAL A 203 1.03 7.33 3.24
N LEU A 204 1.44 6.06 3.13
CA LEU A 204 0.74 5.06 2.32
C LEU A 204 -0.66 4.74 2.88
N GLY A 205 -0.80 4.69 4.22
CA GLY A 205 -2.08 4.55 4.90
C GLY A 205 -3.01 5.73 4.60
N PHE A 206 -2.52 6.97 4.75
CA PHE A 206 -3.28 8.18 4.45
C PHE A 206 -3.75 8.24 2.99
N PHE A 207 -2.83 8.07 2.03
CA PHE A 207 -3.18 8.14 0.62
C PHE A 207 -4.22 7.09 0.24
N ASN A 208 -4.12 5.85 0.73
CA ASN A 208 -5.10 4.82 0.40
C ASN A 208 -6.50 5.05 1.00
N ILE A 209 -6.66 5.94 1.99
CA ILE A 209 -7.97 6.28 2.57
C ILE A 209 -8.65 7.41 1.80
N LEU A 210 -7.95 8.14 0.94
CA LEU A 210 -8.55 9.22 0.19
C LEU A 210 -9.65 8.69 -0.76
N PRO A 211 -10.84 9.30 -0.79
CA PRO A 211 -12.00 8.77 -1.51
C PRO A 211 -11.98 9.19 -2.99
N PHE A 212 -10.88 8.90 -3.70
CA PHE A 212 -10.77 9.17 -5.14
C PHE A 212 -10.04 8.05 -5.89
N GLY A 213 -10.28 7.96 -7.21
CA GLY A 213 -9.54 7.07 -8.09
C GLY A 213 -9.65 5.58 -7.70
N PRO A 214 -8.58 4.79 -7.84
CA PRO A 214 -8.57 3.34 -7.54
C PRO A 214 -8.24 3.00 -6.07
N LEU A 215 -8.24 4.00 -5.19
CA LEU A 215 -7.83 3.86 -3.79
C LEU A 215 -8.88 3.14 -2.95
N ASP A 216 -8.44 2.52 -1.85
CA ASP A 216 -9.32 1.79 -0.93
C ASP A 216 -10.41 2.67 -0.32
N GLY A 217 -10.09 3.93 -0.06
CA GLY A 217 -10.94 4.94 0.53
C GLY A 217 -12.30 5.10 -0.14
N VAL A 218 -12.38 4.90 -1.46
CA VAL A 218 -13.65 4.97 -2.22
C VAL A 218 -14.63 3.90 -1.75
N LEU A 219 -14.16 2.67 -1.58
CA LEU A 219 -15.01 1.55 -1.13
C LEU A 219 -15.43 1.74 0.33
N ILE A 220 -14.52 2.25 1.17
CA ILE A 220 -14.80 2.51 2.59
C ILE A 220 -15.82 3.64 2.74
N TYR A 221 -15.62 4.75 2.03
CA TYR A 221 -16.50 5.93 2.07
C TYR A 221 -17.93 5.58 1.63
N ASN A 222 -18.06 4.81 0.54
CA ASN A 222 -19.36 4.40 0.01
C ASN A 222 -20.09 3.41 0.94
N TRP A 223 -19.34 2.64 1.75
CA TRP A 223 -19.92 1.68 2.69
C TRP A 223 -20.29 2.31 4.04
N ASN A 224 -19.38 3.06 4.65
CA ASN A 224 -19.57 3.68 5.96
C ASN A 224 -18.70 4.94 6.12
N LYS A 225 -19.33 6.11 6.01
CA LYS A 225 -18.67 7.42 6.14
C LYS A 225 -18.05 7.67 7.52
N VAL A 226 -18.63 7.09 8.59
CA VAL A 226 -18.09 7.23 9.95
C VAL A 226 -16.79 6.45 10.08
N MET A 227 -16.76 5.21 9.57
CA MET A 227 -15.54 4.40 9.54
C MET A 227 -14.46 5.06 8.68
N TRP A 228 -14.83 5.56 7.50
CA TRP A 228 -13.92 6.30 6.64
C TRP A 228 -13.34 7.52 7.36
N LEU A 229 -14.18 8.33 8.01
CA LEU A 229 -13.75 9.52 8.73
C LEU A 229 -12.82 9.16 9.91
N ALA A 230 -13.11 8.08 10.65
CA ALA A 230 -12.26 7.63 11.74
C ALA A 230 -10.86 7.22 11.26
N LEU A 231 -10.78 6.46 10.15
CA LEU A 231 -9.50 6.08 9.54
C LEU A 231 -8.76 7.28 8.95
N PHE A 232 -9.49 8.20 8.31
CA PHE A 232 -8.93 9.43 7.76
C PHE A 232 -8.33 10.31 8.85
N LEU A 233 -9.05 10.57 9.94
CA LEU A 233 -8.52 11.35 11.06
C LEU A 233 -7.33 10.67 11.74
N SER A 234 -7.39 9.35 11.93
CA SER A 234 -6.28 8.58 12.51
C SER A 234 -5.01 8.67 11.66
N SER A 235 -5.14 8.47 10.34
CA SER A 235 -4.02 8.61 9.40
C SER A 235 -3.53 10.06 9.29
N LEU A 236 -4.42 11.04 9.33
CA LEU A 236 -4.06 12.46 9.31
C LEU A 236 -3.23 12.85 10.54
N VAL A 237 -3.60 12.36 11.72
CA VAL A 237 -2.81 12.55 12.95
C VAL A 237 -1.42 11.96 12.75
N LEU A 238 -1.30 10.72 12.28
CA LEU A 238 0.01 10.10 12.04
C LEU A 238 0.84 10.86 11.00
N VAL A 239 0.24 11.33 9.90
CA VAL A 239 0.93 12.16 8.91
C VAL A 239 1.39 13.48 9.52
N SER A 240 0.61 14.11 10.40
CA SER A 240 1.05 15.35 11.07
C SER A 240 2.28 15.14 11.96
N LEU A 241 2.44 13.95 12.54
CA LEU A 241 3.57 13.62 13.41
C LEU A 241 4.89 13.43 12.63
N ILE A 242 4.83 13.28 11.31
CA ILE A 242 6.01 13.19 10.43
C ILE A 242 6.91 14.43 10.56
N ILE A 243 6.35 15.62 10.85
CA ILE A 243 7.13 16.85 11.03
C ILE A 243 8.17 16.73 12.14
N ARG A 244 7.95 15.85 13.13
CA ARG A 244 8.90 15.61 14.23
C ARG A 244 10.08 14.73 13.82
N ILE A 245 9.99 14.03 12.69
CA ILE A 245 10.96 13.01 12.25
C ILE A 245 11.71 13.48 10.99
N ILE A 246 11.05 14.21 10.08
CA ILE A 246 11.67 14.71 8.83
C ILE A 246 13.02 15.40 9.05
N PRO A 247 13.18 16.34 10.00
CA PRO A 247 14.47 17.03 10.17
C PRO A 247 15.62 16.05 10.43
N ILE A 248 15.37 15.00 11.20
CA ILE A 248 16.38 13.98 11.54
C ILE A 248 16.73 13.14 10.30
N LEU A 249 15.73 12.83 9.47
CA LEU A 249 15.94 12.08 8.22
C LEU A 249 16.67 12.90 7.14
N LEU A 250 16.57 14.24 7.17
CA LEU A 250 17.22 15.11 6.18
C LEU A 250 18.66 15.48 6.53
N ILE A 251 19.06 15.34 7.80
CA ILE A 251 20.41 15.68 8.28
C ILE A 251 21.38 14.49 8.16
N SER A 252 20.85 13.27 8.07
CA SER A 252 21.60 12.01 7.87
C SER A 252 21.90 11.72 6.41
#